data_AF-A0A9D9S107-F1
#
_entry.id   AF-A0A9D9S107-F1
#
_cell.length_a   1.000
_cell.length_b   1.000
_cell.length_c   1.000
_cell.angle_alpha   90.00
_cell.angle_beta   90.00
_cell.angle_gamma   90.00
#
_symmetry.space_group_name_H-M   'P 1'
#
loop_
_entity.id
_entity.type
_entity.pdbx_description
1 polymer ?
#
loop_
_entity_poly.entity_id
_entity_poly.type
_entity_poly.pdbx_seq_one_letter_code
_entity_poly.pdbx_strand_id
1 'polypeptide(L)'
;LTGMYNVLAKLRSGEPLTAKDKTIHETGLVAVLRQLHDELDTAVLAAYGWPDLAPTATDALLDRLVALNAERSREEATGHIRWLRPDFQNPTATVNAEKQAKIELPATMPSTAAIPPKPAEKRPWPPTLPEQVAAIAQVLADSPLPLDEAAIAERFTGKGPWKKRLPQLLETLVALGRARMSDDGRYGASK
;
A
#
# COMPACT_ATOMS: atom_id res chain seq x y z
N LEU A 1 -3.13 -16.53 -17.58
CA LEU A 1 -4.31 -15.86 -16.98
C LEU A 1 -4.78 -14.67 -17.81
N THR A 2 -3.96 -13.65 -18.06
CA THR A 2 -4.34 -12.45 -18.85
C THR A 2 -4.97 -12.77 -20.21
N GLY A 3 -4.43 -13.75 -20.94
CA GLY A 3 -5.01 -14.18 -22.23
C GLY A 3 -6.47 -14.68 -22.14
N MET A 4 -6.85 -15.39 -21.07
CA MET A 4 -8.23 -15.87 -20.88
C MET A 4 -9.18 -14.71 -20.61
N TYR A 5 -8.76 -13.72 -19.80
CA TYR A 5 -9.56 -12.53 -19.52
C TYR A 5 -9.71 -11.61 -20.74
N ASN A 6 -8.70 -11.53 -21.60
CA ASN A 6 -8.84 -10.81 -22.88
C ASN A 6 -9.89 -11.48 -23.79
N VAL A 7 -9.89 -12.81 -23.86
CA VAL A 7 -10.91 -13.57 -24.63
C VAL A 7 -12.30 -13.43 -23.98
N LEU A 8 -12.38 -13.44 -22.65
CA LEU A 8 -13.63 -13.21 -21.91
C LEU A 8 -14.20 -11.81 -22.19
N ALA A 9 -13.34 -10.78 -22.23
CA ALA A 9 -13.75 -9.42 -22.57
C ALA A 9 -14.33 -9.35 -23.99
N LYS A 10 -13.66 -9.95 -24.98
CA LYS A 10 -14.17 -10.07 -26.36
C LYS A 10 -15.53 -10.77 -26.43
N LEU A 11 -15.70 -11.86 -25.67
CA LEU A 11 -16.98 -12.55 -25.58
C LEU A 11 -18.11 -11.70 -24.98
N ARG A 12 -17.79 -10.85 -24.00
CA ARG A 12 -18.75 -9.93 -23.38
C ARG A 12 -19.09 -8.76 -24.30
N SER A 13 -18.13 -8.26 -25.08
CA SER A 13 -18.35 -7.18 -26.07
C SER A 13 -18.94 -7.68 -27.40
N GLY A 14 -18.96 -8.99 -27.64
CA GLY A 14 -19.43 -9.59 -28.90
C GLY A 14 -18.41 -9.51 -30.04
N GLU A 15 -17.15 -9.22 -29.73
CA GLU A 15 -16.07 -9.18 -30.72
C GLU A 15 -15.77 -10.58 -31.30
N PRO A 16 -15.46 -10.67 -32.61
CA PRO A 16 -15.13 -11.93 -33.24
C PRO A 16 -13.83 -12.51 -32.66
N LEU A 17 -13.86 -13.79 -32.30
CA LEU A 17 -12.69 -14.51 -31.79
C LEU A 17 -11.78 -14.96 -32.95
N THR A 18 -10.49 -14.63 -32.87
CA THR A 18 -9.46 -15.14 -33.77
C THR A 18 -9.22 -16.64 -33.53
N ALA A 19 -8.51 -17.32 -34.44
CA ALA A 19 -8.14 -18.73 -34.25
C ALA A 19 -7.38 -18.97 -32.92
N LYS A 20 -6.46 -18.06 -32.57
CA LYS A 20 -5.75 -18.10 -31.29
C LYS A 20 -6.68 -17.91 -30.09
N ASP A 21 -7.62 -16.97 -30.20
CA ASP A 21 -8.60 -16.72 -29.14
C ASP A 21 -9.51 -17.93 -28.93
N LYS A 22 -9.90 -18.64 -30.00
CA LYS A 22 -10.70 -19.88 -29.93
C LYS A 22 -9.96 -21.00 -29.20
N THR A 23 -8.67 -21.19 -29.50
CA THR A 23 -7.85 -22.18 -28.76
C THR A 23 -7.78 -21.84 -27.26
N ILE A 24 -7.61 -20.57 -26.91
CA ILE A 24 -7.62 -20.09 -25.52
C ILE A 24 -9.01 -20.27 -24.89
N HIS A 25 -10.09 -20.00 -25.62
CA HIS A 25 -11.46 -20.18 -25.18
C HIS A 25 -11.74 -21.63 -24.77
N GLU A 26 -11.34 -22.59 -25.61
CA GLU A 26 -11.53 -24.02 -25.38
C GLU A 26 -10.65 -24.54 -24.25
N THR A 27 -9.34 -24.25 -24.30
CA THR A 27 -8.37 -24.76 -23.31
C THR A 27 -8.60 -24.14 -21.94
N GLY A 28 -8.94 -22.85 -21.91
CA GLY A 28 -9.20 -22.08 -20.70
C GLY A 28 -10.64 -22.18 -20.19
N LEU A 29 -11.52 -22.93 -20.87
CA LEU A 29 -12.94 -23.07 -20.54
C LEU A 29 -13.61 -21.72 -20.26
N VAL A 30 -13.36 -20.73 -21.12
CA VAL A 30 -13.71 -19.33 -20.86
C VAL A 30 -15.23 -19.12 -20.74
N ALA A 31 -16.05 -19.98 -21.35
CA ALA A 31 -17.49 -20.00 -21.14
C ALA A 31 -17.90 -20.33 -19.69
N VAL A 32 -17.23 -21.31 -19.07
CA VAL A 32 -17.47 -21.69 -17.66
C VAL A 32 -16.99 -20.58 -16.74
N LEU A 33 -15.81 -20.00 -17.04
CA LEU A 33 -15.29 -18.84 -16.30
C LEU A 33 -16.32 -17.69 -16.33
N ARG A 34 -16.89 -17.38 -17.50
CA ARG A 34 -17.93 -16.36 -17.63
C ARG A 34 -19.13 -16.65 -16.73
N GLN A 35 -19.67 -17.87 -16.81
CA GLN A 35 -20.82 -18.27 -16.00
C GLN A 35 -20.54 -18.10 -14.50
N LEU A 36 -19.39 -18.60 -14.02
CA LEU A 36 -19.02 -18.49 -12.61
C LEU A 36 -18.86 -17.04 -12.15
N HIS A 37 -18.31 -16.17 -13.01
CA HIS A 37 -18.23 -14.74 -12.72
C HIS A 37 -19.62 -14.11 -12.65
N ASP A 38 -20.50 -14.41 -13.60
CA ASP A 38 -21.85 -13.85 -13.64
C ASP A 38 -22.69 -14.32 -12.42
N GLU A 39 -22.53 -15.59 -12.00
CA GLU A 39 -23.12 -16.14 -10.77
C GLU A 39 -22.56 -15.47 -9.50
N LEU A 40 -21.24 -15.28 -9.44
CA LEU A 40 -20.57 -14.60 -8.33
C LEU A 40 -21.04 -13.15 -8.20
N ASP A 41 -21.06 -12.41 -9.30
CA ASP A 41 -21.46 -11.00 -9.33
C ASP A 41 -22.92 -10.86 -8.86
N THR A 42 -23.81 -11.77 -9.29
CA THR A 42 -25.21 -11.82 -8.84
C THR A 42 -25.31 -12.11 -7.33
N ALA A 43 -24.55 -13.09 -6.84
CA ALA A 43 -24.54 -13.44 -5.42
C ALA A 43 -23.97 -12.31 -4.54
N VAL A 44 -22.94 -11.60 -5.01
CA VAL A 44 -22.38 -10.43 -4.34
C VAL A 44 -23.43 -9.33 -4.25
N LEU A 45 -24.08 -8.97 -5.36
CA LEU A 45 -25.14 -7.96 -5.36
C LEU A 45 -26.29 -8.33 -4.41
N ALA A 46 -26.71 -9.60 -4.40
CA ALA A 46 -27.71 -10.08 -3.46
C ALA A 46 -27.25 -9.95 -1.99
N ALA A 47 -25.98 -10.25 -1.69
CA ALA A 47 -25.41 -10.11 -0.34
C ALA A 47 -25.35 -8.64 0.14
N TYR A 48 -25.14 -7.69 -0.79
CA TYR A 48 -25.24 -6.25 -0.51
C TYR A 48 -26.70 -5.74 -0.46
N GLY A 49 -27.69 -6.59 -0.77
CA GLY A 49 -29.10 -6.19 -0.82
C GLY A 49 -29.47 -5.40 -2.07
N TRP A 50 -28.72 -5.56 -3.17
CA TRP A 50 -28.88 -4.84 -4.43
C TRP A 50 -29.25 -5.75 -5.63
N PRO A 51 -30.30 -6.59 -5.53
CA PRO A 51 -30.68 -7.51 -6.61
C PRO A 51 -31.22 -6.79 -7.85
N ASP A 52 -31.52 -5.50 -7.75
CA ASP A 52 -32.05 -4.64 -8.81
C ASP A 52 -30.94 -4.05 -9.71
N LEU A 53 -29.68 -4.14 -9.29
CA LEU A 53 -28.54 -3.68 -10.08
C LEU A 53 -28.06 -4.77 -11.03
N ALA A 54 -27.66 -4.36 -12.25
CA ALA A 54 -26.85 -5.21 -13.11
C ALA A 54 -25.36 -5.06 -12.72
N PRO A 55 -24.55 -6.14 -12.72
CA PRO A 55 -23.11 -6.05 -12.46
C PRO A 55 -22.36 -5.09 -13.40
N THR A 56 -22.89 -4.87 -14.59
CA THR A 56 -22.33 -3.96 -15.61
C THR A 56 -22.72 -2.49 -15.40
N ALA A 57 -23.63 -2.19 -14.46
CA ALA A 57 -24.07 -0.82 -14.15
C ALA A 57 -23.05 -0.12 -13.22
N THR A 58 -21.83 0.08 -13.71
CA THR A 58 -20.68 0.55 -12.92
C THR A 58 -20.95 1.85 -12.18
N ASP A 59 -21.55 2.85 -12.83
CA ASP A 59 -21.77 4.16 -12.20
C ASP A 59 -22.77 4.06 -11.03
N ALA A 60 -23.88 3.35 -11.23
CA ALA A 60 -24.87 3.15 -10.17
C ALA A 60 -24.33 2.29 -9.01
N LEU A 61 -23.46 1.32 -9.31
CA LEU A 61 -22.74 0.54 -8.31
C LEU A 61 -21.80 1.44 -7.48
N LEU A 62 -21.03 2.31 -8.16
CA LEU A 62 -20.13 3.25 -7.50
C LEU A 62 -20.89 4.23 -6.60
N ASP A 63 -22.01 4.78 -7.06
CA ASP A 63 -22.85 5.68 -6.28
C ASP A 63 -23.35 5.01 -4.98
N ARG A 64 -23.86 3.77 -5.07
CA ARG A 64 -24.29 3.03 -3.87
C ARG A 64 -23.14 2.69 -2.93
N LEU A 65 -21.98 2.33 -3.46
CA LEU A 65 -20.80 2.05 -2.66
C LEU A 65 -20.31 3.30 -1.91
N VAL A 66 -20.31 4.46 -2.57
CA VAL A 66 -19.95 5.74 -1.94
C VAL A 66 -20.94 6.10 -0.84
N ALA A 67 -22.25 5.94 -1.08
CA ALA A 67 -23.28 6.17 -0.07
C ALA A 67 -23.12 5.23 1.14
N LEU A 68 -22.88 3.93 0.90
CA LEU A 68 -22.64 2.94 1.94
C LEU A 68 -21.37 3.26 2.74
N ASN A 69 -20.30 3.70 2.07
CA ASN A 69 -19.06 4.12 2.73
C ASN A 69 -19.30 5.34 3.64
N ALA A 70 -20.06 6.33 3.19
CA ALA A 70 -20.41 7.49 4.00
C ALA A 70 -21.27 7.12 5.24
N GLU A 71 -22.12 6.11 5.14
CA GLU A 71 -22.81 5.52 6.29
C GLU A 71 -21.83 4.85 7.25
N ARG A 72 -20.95 3.99 6.75
CA ARG A 72 -19.96 3.29 7.58
C ARG A 72 -19.01 4.23 8.29
N SER A 73 -18.55 5.27 7.59
CA SER A 73 -17.69 6.31 8.18
C SER A 73 -18.38 7.03 9.35
N ARG A 74 -19.70 7.25 9.29
CA ARG A 74 -20.48 7.83 10.39
C ARG A 74 -20.63 6.85 11.55
N GLU A 75 -20.90 5.58 11.27
CA GLU A 75 -20.94 4.52 12.29
C GLU A 75 -19.60 4.42 13.04
N GLU A 76 -18.49 4.40 12.30
CA GLU A 76 -17.13 4.31 12.86
C GLU A 76 -16.77 5.54 13.70
N ALA A 77 -17.18 6.74 13.28
CA ALA A 77 -17.01 7.96 14.08
C ALA A 77 -17.74 7.89 15.43
N THR A 78 -18.83 7.12 15.52
CA THR A 78 -19.54 6.84 16.78
C THR A 78 -18.97 5.62 17.54
N GLY A 79 -17.88 5.03 17.06
CA GLY A 79 -17.23 3.85 17.64
C GLY A 79 -17.89 2.52 17.26
N HIS A 80 -18.83 2.51 16.31
CA HIS A 80 -19.46 1.30 15.82
C HIS A 80 -18.76 0.77 14.55
N ILE A 81 -18.10 -0.38 14.66
CA ILE A 81 -17.43 -1.04 13.52
C ILE A 81 -18.14 -2.35 13.21
N ARG A 82 -18.56 -2.51 11.95
CA ARG A 82 -19.20 -3.74 11.46
C ARG A 82 -18.18 -4.70 10.86
N TRP A 83 -17.59 -5.54 11.71
CA TRP A 83 -16.67 -6.61 11.30
C TRP A 83 -17.39 -7.73 10.56
N LEU A 84 -16.89 -8.12 9.40
CA LEU A 84 -17.38 -9.27 8.63
C LEU A 84 -17.05 -10.59 9.33
N ARG A 85 -15.89 -10.65 9.99
CA ARG A 85 -15.38 -11.79 10.76
C ARG A 85 -14.76 -11.28 12.07
N PRO A 86 -15.58 -10.93 13.07
CA PRO A 86 -15.09 -10.33 14.32
C PRO A 86 -13.95 -11.13 14.96
N ASP A 87 -14.06 -12.46 15.01
CA ASP A 87 -13.05 -13.34 15.62
C ASP A 87 -11.69 -13.31 14.91
N PHE A 88 -11.66 -12.94 13.62
CA PHE A 88 -10.42 -12.85 12.82
C PHE A 88 -9.92 -11.40 12.71
N GLN A 89 -10.85 -10.45 12.60
CA GLN A 89 -10.54 -9.05 12.32
C GLN A 89 -10.37 -8.21 13.58
N ASN A 90 -11.03 -8.58 14.67
CA ASN A 90 -10.91 -7.95 15.98
C ASN A 90 -11.03 -8.98 17.12
N PRO A 91 -10.07 -9.92 17.23
CA PRO A 91 -10.11 -10.99 18.23
C PRO A 91 -10.09 -10.47 19.68
N THR A 92 -9.62 -9.25 19.91
CA THR A 92 -9.55 -8.63 21.24
C THR A 92 -10.74 -7.71 21.55
N ALA A 93 -11.67 -7.49 20.61
CA ALA A 93 -12.89 -6.67 20.75
C ALA A 93 -12.72 -5.23 21.31
N THR A 94 -11.49 -4.74 21.50
CA THR A 94 -11.23 -3.39 22.00
C THR A 94 -11.27 -2.40 20.85
N VAL A 95 -12.42 -1.77 20.63
CA VAL A 95 -12.52 -0.60 19.77
C VAL A 95 -11.79 0.55 20.46
N ASN A 96 -10.57 0.83 20.03
CA ASN A 96 -9.79 1.95 20.55
C ASN A 96 -10.08 3.17 19.67
N ALA A 97 -11.05 4.00 20.07
CA ALA A 97 -11.52 5.16 19.31
C ALA A 97 -10.38 6.11 18.88
N GLU A 98 -9.28 6.15 19.64
CA GLU A 98 -8.09 6.95 19.35
C GLU A 98 -7.30 6.46 18.12
N LYS A 99 -7.40 5.17 17.74
CA LYS A 99 -6.68 4.60 16.59
C LYS A 99 -7.38 4.79 15.25
N GLN A 100 -8.70 5.05 15.24
CA GLN A 100 -9.48 5.18 14.00
C GLN A 100 -9.61 6.62 13.49
N ALA A 101 -9.44 7.62 14.35
CA ALA A 101 -9.51 9.03 13.96
C ALA A 101 -8.39 9.49 12.99
N LYS A 102 -7.52 8.59 12.53
CA LYS A 102 -6.32 8.93 11.76
C LYS A 102 -6.11 8.08 10.50
N ILE A 103 -7.17 7.90 9.72
CA ILE A 103 -7.03 7.58 8.29
C ILE A 103 -7.85 8.62 7.52
N GLU A 104 -7.21 9.76 7.23
CA GLU A 104 -7.74 10.73 6.26
C GLU A 104 -7.60 10.10 4.86
N LEU A 105 -8.72 9.84 4.17
CA LEU A 105 -8.70 9.62 2.73
C LEU A 105 -8.33 10.96 2.06
N PRO A 106 -7.22 11.07 1.31
CA PRO A 106 -6.93 12.29 0.58
C PRO A 106 -7.91 12.41 -0.60
N ALA A 107 -8.88 13.32 -0.50
CA ALA A 107 -9.79 13.70 -1.58
C ALA A 107 -9.13 14.60 -2.65
N THR A 108 -7.80 14.65 -2.68
CA THR A 108 -7.03 15.43 -3.65
C THR A 108 -5.84 14.59 -4.07
N MET A 109 -5.61 14.50 -5.38
CA MET A 109 -4.36 13.97 -5.94
C MET A 109 -3.18 14.51 -5.12
N PRO A 110 -2.16 13.71 -4.79
CA PRO A 110 -1.08 14.13 -3.92
C PRO A 110 -0.25 15.20 -4.64
N SER A 111 -0.65 16.46 -4.48
CA SER A 111 0.31 17.54 -4.41
C SER A 111 1.04 17.32 -3.10
N THR A 112 2.33 17.05 -3.20
CA THR A 112 3.30 16.83 -2.13
C THR A 112 3.35 18.06 -1.21
N ALA A 113 2.32 18.27 -0.40
CA ALA A 113 2.38 19.12 0.76
C ALA A 113 2.95 18.25 1.88
N ALA A 114 4.22 18.51 2.18
CA ALA A 114 4.99 17.84 3.20
C ALA A 114 4.18 17.72 4.50
N ILE A 115 3.91 16.47 4.91
CA ILE A 115 3.64 16.15 6.31
C ILE A 115 4.86 16.69 7.07
N PRO A 116 4.70 17.59 8.05
CA PRO A 116 5.84 18.01 8.85
C PRO A 116 6.41 16.75 9.51
N PRO A 117 7.69 16.42 9.28
CA PRO A 117 8.26 15.20 9.82
C PRO A 117 8.13 15.26 11.34
N LYS A 118 7.56 14.20 11.92
CA LYS A 118 7.62 13.94 13.36
C LYS A 118 9.08 14.18 13.79
N PRO A 119 9.37 15.04 14.78
CA PRO A 119 10.73 15.36 15.15
C PRO A 119 11.46 14.06 15.46
N ALA A 120 12.44 13.73 14.63
CA ALA A 120 13.18 12.52 14.81
C ALA A 120 13.99 12.62 16.11
N GLU A 121 13.85 11.63 16.97
CA GLU A 121 14.61 11.55 18.21
C GLU A 121 16.11 11.52 17.87
N LYS A 122 16.82 12.54 18.35
CA LYS A 122 18.24 12.71 18.07
C LYS A 122 19.05 11.73 18.93
N ARG A 123 19.71 10.76 18.30
CA ARG A 123 20.51 9.73 18.96
C ARG A 123 21.95 10.24 19.18
N PRO A 124 22.61 9.95 20.32
CA PRO A 124 24.01 10.31 20.50
C PRO A 124 24.91 9.57 19.52
N TRP A 125 25.93 10.25 18.98
CA TRP A 125 26.90 9.65 18.05
C TRP A 125 27.80 8.65 18.80
N PRO A 126 27.83 7.37 18.41
CA PRO A 126 28.58 6.37 19.14
C PRO A 126 30.10 6.51 18.96
N PRO A 127 30.91 6.14 19.96
CA PRO A 127 32.35 6.38 19.96
C PRO A 127 33.13 5.38 19.08
N THR A 128 32.62 4.16 18.88
CA THR A 128 33.34 3.10 18.15
C THR A 128 32.87 2.96 16.69
N LEU A 129 33.78 2.54 15.80
CA LEU A 129 33.47 2.38 14.37
C LEU A 129 32.36 1.33 14.10
N PRO A 130 32.34 0.15 14.74
CA PRO A 130 31.27 -0.83 14.50
C PRO A 130 29.89 -0.31 14.93
N GLU A 131 29.83 0.41 16.06
CA GLU A 131 28.58 1.01 16.54
C GLU A 131 28.11 2.16 15.64
N GLN A 132 29.03 2.94 15.05
CA GLN A 132 28.70 3.99 14.08
C GLN A 132 28.02 3.40 12.83
N VAL A 133 28.57 2.31 12.29
CA VAL A 133 28.00 1.61 11.13
C VAL A 133 26.63 1.02 11.46
N ALA A 134 26.48 0.38 12.63
CA ALA A 134 25.21 -0.17 13.08
C ALA A 134 24.14 0.92 13.28
N ALA A 135 24.51 2.07 13.86
CA ALA A 135 23.60 3.17 14.10
C ALA A 135 23.11 3.82 12.79
N ILE A 136 23.98 4.00 11.80
CA ILE A 136 23.60 4.50 10.47
C ILE A 136 22.69 3.50 9.76
N ALA A 137 23.02 2.21 9.80
CA ALA A 137 22.19 1.16 9.21
C ALA A 137 20.79 1.12 9.83
N GLN A 138 20.68 1.29 11.15
CA GLN A 138 19.40 1.36 11.84
C GLN A 138 18.58 2.60 11.41
N VAL A 139 19.22 3.76 11.26
CA VAL A 139 18.53 4.98 10.77
C VAL A 139 18.00 4.80 9.36
N LEU A 140 18.75 4.12 8.48
CA LEU A 140 18.30 3.80 7.13
C LEU A 140 17.18 2.74 7.12
N ALA A 141 17.19 1.80 8.07
CA ALA A 141 16.17 0.75 8.20
C ALA A 141 14.86 1.26 8.82
N ASP A 142 14.94 2.19 9.77
CA ASP A 142 13.78 2.82 10.43
C ASP A 142 13.08 3.84 9.51
N SER A 143 13.76 4.33 8.46
CA SER A 143 13.22 5.33 7.54
C SER A 143 12.43 4.68 6.39
N PRO A 144 11.14 5.02 6.20
CA PRO A 144 10.36 4.52 5.05
C PRO A 144 10.73 5.22 3.73
N LEU A 145 11.50 6.30 3.78
CA LEU A 145 11.93 7.09 2.62
C LEU A 145 13.46 7.18 2.53
N PRO A 146 14.05 7.23 1.32
CA PRO A 146 15.47 7.50 1.13
C PRO A 146 15.85 8.85 1.77
N LEU A 147 16.91 8.86 2.57
CA LEU A 147 17.41 10.04 3.29
C LEU A 147 18.64 10.61 2.58
N ASP A 148 18.74 11.93 2.51
CA ASP A 148 19.98 12.59 2.13
C ASP A 148 20.96 12.65 3.32
N GLU A 149 22.22 12.98 3.03
CA GLU A 149 23.27 13.04 4.05
C GLU A 149 22.92 14.03 5.18
N ALA A 150 22.33 15.17 4.83
CA ALA A 150 21.94 16.20 5.79
C ALA A 150 20.85 15.67 6.76
N ALA A 151 19.81 15.02 6.24
CA ALA A 151 18.74 14.44 7.04
C ALA A 151 19.26 13.31 7.94
N ILE A 152 20.23 12.50 7.48
CA ILE A 152 20.89 11.49 8.32
C ILE A 152 21.68 12.16 9.44
N ALA A 153 22.45 13.21 9.14
CA ALA A 153 23.23 13.94 10.14
C ALA A 153 22.35 14.61 11.21
N GLU A 154 21.15 15.06 10.87
CA GLU A 154 20.19 15.63 11.83
C GLU A 154 19.64 14.61 12.84
N ARG A 155 19.72 13.31 12.53
CA ARG A 155 19.32 12.22 13.44
C ARG A 155 20.34 11.97 14.55
N PHE A 156 21.55 12.54 14.45
CA PHE A 156 22.64 12.30 15.38
C PHE A 156 23.10 13.56 16.14
N THR A 157 23.44 13.39 17.41
CA THR A 157 24.05 14.41 18.28
C THR A 157 25.44 13.96 18.71
N GLY A 158 26.48 14.70 18.33
CA GLY A 158 27.86 14.32 18.66
C GLY A 158 28.79 15.52 18.68
N LYS A 159 29.79 15.49 19.56
CA LYS A 159 30.88 16.48 19.62
C LYS A 159 32.04 15.99 18.76
N GLY A 160 32.53 16.82 17.84
CA GLY A 160 33.70 16.52 17.00
C GLY A 160 33.41 16.40 15.50
N PRO A 161 34.43 16.11 14.66
CA PRO A 161 34.34 16.13 13.20
C PRO A 161 33.70 14.86 12.59
N TRP A 162 32.76 14.23 13.30
CA TRP A 162 32.13 12.98 12.85
C TRP A 162 31.34 13.14 11.55
N LYS A 163 30.77 14.33 11.30
CA LYS A 163 30.09 14.66 10.04
C LYS A 163 30.98 14.46 8.81
N LYS A 164 32.29 14.70 8.92
CA LYS A 164 33.25 14.48 7.83
C LYS A 164 33.47 12.99 7.53
N ARG A 165 33.17 12.11 8.48
CA ARG A 165 33.30 10.66 8.35
C ARG A 165 32.02 10.00 7.83
N LEU A 166 30.89 10.71 7.88
CA LEU A 166 29.59 10.18 7.46
C LEU A 166 29.56 9.75 5.98
N PRO A 167 30.08 10.54 5.00
CA PRO A 167 30.13 10.10 3.60
C PRO A 167 30.88 8.79 3.42
N GLN A 168 32.07 8.67 4.02
CA GLN A 168 32.91 7.47 3.91
C GLN A 168 32.24 6.22 4.50
N LEU A 169 31.46 6.38 5.59
CA LEU A 169 30.70 5.28 6.19
C LEU A 169 29.51 4.86 5.33
N LEU A 170 28.83 5.82 4.70
CA LEU A 170 27.73 5.55 3.77
C LEU A 170 28.24 4.82 2.51
N GLU A 171 29.36 5.26 1.94
CA GLU A 171 30.04 4.56 0.83
C GLU A 171 30.39 3.12 1.22
N THR A 172 30.93 2.92 2.42
CA THR A 172 31.27 1.58 2.93
C THR A 172 30.02 0.72 3.09
N LEU A 173 28.92 1.27 3.60
CA LEU A 173 27.64 0.55 3.73
C LEU A 173 27.03 0.18 2.36
N VAL A 174 27.19 1.04 1.36
CA VAL A 174 26.78 0.76 -0.03
C VAL A 174 27.64 -0.34 -0.64
N ALA A 175 28.96 -0.27 -0.47
CA ALA A 175 29.90 -1.29 -0.96
C ALA A 175 29.65 -2.67 -0.33
N LEU A 176 29.24 -2.70 0.94
CA LEU A 176 28.85 -3.92 1.68
C LEU A 176 27.41 -4.38 1.38
N GLY A 177 26.66 -3.67 0.53
CA GLY A 177 25.28 -3.99 0.17
C GLY A 177 24.28 -3.84 1.30
N ARG A 178 24.63 -3.12 2.38
CA ARG A 178 23.78 -2.85 3.55
C ARG A 178 22.97 -1.56 3.40
N ALA A 179 23.38 -0.67 2.49
CA ALA A 179 22.63 0.51 2.05
C ALA A 179 22.56 0.55 0.52
N ARG A 180 21.54 1.22 -0.02
CA ARG A 180 21.43 1.51 -1.45
C ARG A 180 21.45 3.03 -1.65
N MET A 181 22.30 3.49 -2.56
CA MET A 181 22.28 4.87 -3.04
C MET A 181 21.35 4.95 -4.26
N SER A 182 20.44 5.91 -4.27
CA SER A 182 19.60 6.27 -5.41
C SER A 182 20.30 7.28 -6.31
N ASP A 183 19.88 7.40 -7.57
CA ASP A 183 20.46 8.33 -8.54
C ASP A 183 20.41 9.81 -8.08
N ASP A 184 19.47 10.15 -7.20
CA ASP A 184 19.32 11.48 -6.57
C ASP A 184 20.26 11.72 -5.37
N GLY A 185 21.25 10.85 -5.13
CA GLY A 185 22.21 10.99 -4.01
C GLY A 185 21.61 10.69 -2.62
N ARG A 186 20.47 9.99 -2.58
CA ARG A 186 19.80 9.59 -1.33
C ARG A 186 20.10 8.13 -0.96
N TYR A 187 20.18 7.85 0.33
CA TYR A 187 20.49 6.55 0.89
C TYR A 187 19.24 5.90 1.50
N GLY A 188 19.02 4.62 1.21
CA GLY A 188 18.00 3.80 1.82
C GLY A 188 18.57 2.47 2.32
N ALA A 189 17.82 1.76 3.17
CA ALA A 189 18.19 0.40 3.55
C ALA A 189 18.15 -0.54 2.35
N SER A 190 19.15 -1.41 2.27
CA SER A 190 19.12 -2.54 1.33
C SER A 190 18.21 -3.63 1.92
N LYS A 191 17.10 -3.94 1.24
CA LYS A 191 16.22 -5.06 1.59
C LYS A 191 16.81 -6.39 1.15
#